data_AF-A0A5J4QJQ9-F1
#
_entry.id   AF-A0A5J4QJQ9-F1
#
_cell.length_a   1.000
_cell.length_b   1.000
_cell.length_c   1.000
_cell.angle_alpha   90.00
_cell.angle_beta   90.00
_cell.angle_gamma   90.00
#
_symmetry.space_group_name_H-M   'P 1'
#
loop_
_entity.id
_entity.type
_entity.pdbx_description
1 polymer ?
#
loop_
_entity_poly.entity_id
_entity_poly.type
_entity_poly.pdbx_seq_one_letter_code
_entity_poly.pdbx_strand_id
1 'polypeptide(L)'
;MNKLSIIILSFTIINLLFPYKCHAQGNNQNSGYFVSVCVYNGDTIPYMELPTVYVFKPLQFKNEKARREYDKLVRDIKRVLPFSKEVKRILIESYEYIQTLPDTKSKQKHIKAIEKGVKAPKTTTLISDNGKTKNYRL
;
A
#
# COMPACT_ATOMS: atom_id res chain seq x y z
N MET A 1 54.58 -14.34 -31.28
CA MET A 1 53.70 -13.24 -30.83
C MET A 1 54.32 -12.59 -29.60
N ASN A 2 54.52 -11.27 -29.64
CA ASN A 2 55.16 -10.55 -28.53
C ASN A 2 54.18 -10.50 -27.35
N LYS A 3 54.69 -10.60 -26.11
CA LYS A 3 53.86 -10.57 -24.89
C LYS A 3 52.94 -9.34 -24.86
N LEU A 4 53.39 -8.20 -25.38
CA LEU A 4 52.61 -6.97 -25.55
C LEU A 4 51.41 -7.16 -26.50
N SER A 5 51.60 -7.84 -27.63
CA SER A 5 50.53 -8.08 -28.61
C SER A 5 49.42 -9.00 -28.05
N ILE A 6 49.77 -9.92 -27.16
CA ILE A 6 48.82 -10.83 -26.52
C ILE A 6 47.93 -10.08 -25.52
N ILE A 7 48.49 -9.12 -24.77
CA ILE A 7 47.76 -8.31 -23.80
C ILE A 7 46.78 -7.35 -24.50
N ILE A 8 47.18 -6.75 -25.62
CA ILE A 8 46.30 -5.86 -26.39
C ILE A 8 45.13 -6.65 -27.01
N LEU A 9 45.41 -7.87 -27.48
CA LEU A 9 44.38 -8.74 -28.03
C LEU A 9 43.39 -9.21 -26.95
N SER A 10 43.85 -9.50 -25.72
CA SER A 10 42.92 -9.89 -24.65
C SER A 10 42.01 -8.76 -24.21
N PHE A 11 42.52 -7.52 -24.14
CA PHE A 11 41.74 -6.35 -23.74
C PHE A 11 40.64 -6.00 -24.77
N THR A 12 40.93 -6.16 -26.06
CA THR A 12 39.95 -5.92 -27.14
C THR A 12 38.84 -6.98 -27.14
N ILE A 13 39.16 -8.25 -26.87
CA ILE A 13 38.18 -9.34 -26.76
C ILE A 13 37.25 -9.15 -25.56
N ILE A 14 37.77 -8.68 -24.43
CA ILE A 14 36.97 -8.41 -23.22
C ILE A 14 35.94 -7.31 -23.47
N ASN A 15 36.29 -6.23 -24.18
CA ASN A 15 35.33 -5.16 -24.52
C ASN A 15 34.23 -5.64 -25.50
N LEU A 16 34.50 -6.66 -26.31
CA LEU A 16 33.54 -7.23 -27.25
C LEU A 16 32.54 -8.19 -26.59
N LEU A 17 32.95 -8.88 -25.52
CA LEU A 17 32.14 -9.89 -24.84
C LEU A 17 31.18 -9.31 -23.78
N PHE A 18 31.37 -8.06 -23.36
CA PHE A 18 30.52 -7.39 -22.38
C PHE A 18 29.77 -6.22 -23.02
N PRO A 19 28.58 -6.42 -23.62
CA PRO A 19 27.77 -5.31 -24.11
C PRO A 19 27.36 -4.43 -22.92
N TYR A 20 27.76 -3.16 -22.95
CA TYR A 20 27.26 -2.16 -22.02
C TYR A 20 25.73 -2.07 -22.15
N LYS A 21 25.01 -2.24 -21.05
CA LYS A 21 23.55 -2.06 -21.05
C LYS A 21 23.24 -0.59 -21.23
N CYS A 22 22.90 -0.18 -22.44
CA CYS A 22 22.43 1.17 -22.74
C CYS A 22 20.91 1.25 -22.50
N HIS A 23 20.47 1.87 -21.41
CA HIS A 23 19.07 2.26 -21.26
C HIS A 23 18.82 3.56 -22.04
N ALA A 24 18.48 3.45 -23.33
CA ALA A 24 18.36 4.63 -24.19
C ALA A 24 16.98 5.33 -24.11
N GLN A 25 15.89 4.62 -23.81
CA GLN A 25 14.56 5.24 -23.79
C GLN A 25 13.68 4.51 -22.77
N GLY A 26 13.68 5.00 -21.52
CA GLY A 26 12.63 4.67 -20.58
C GLY A 26 11.35 5.36 -21.05
N ASN A 27 10.32 4.59 -21.41
CA ASN A 27 9.00 5.12 -21.68
C ASN A 27 8.47 5.76 -20.38
N ASN A 28 8.72 7.06 -20.21
CA ASN A 28 7.94 7.85 -19.29
C ASN A 28 6.53 7.85 -19.85
N GLN A 29 5.71 6.92 -19.39
CA GLN A 29 4.27 7.02 -19.54
C GLN A 29 3.87 8.31 -18.82
N ASN A 30 3.91 9.42 -19.55
CA ASN A 30 3.28 10.66 -19.12
C ASN A 30 1.80 10.37 -19.14
N SER A 31 1.30 9.78 -18.05
CA SER A 31 -0.11 9.51 -17.81
C SER A 31 -0.78 10.87 -17.55
N GLY A 32 -1.01 11.61 -18.62
CA GLY A 32 -1.88 12.79 -18.58
C GLY A 32 -3.28 12.35 -18.15
N TYR A 33 -3.95 13.20 -17.36
CA TYR A 33 -5.36 13.00 -17.04
C TYR A 33 -6.21 13.70 -18.10
N PHE A 34 -7.20 12.99 -18.65
CA PHE A 34 -8.23 13.64 -19.44
C PHE A 34 -9.05 14.56 -18.53
N VAL A 35 -9.15 15.82 -18.91
CA VAL A 35 -9.90 16.85 -18.19
C VAL A 35 -10.92 17.47 -19.12
N SER A 36 -12.06 17.86 -18.55
CA SER A 36 -13.07 18.61 -19.29
C SER A 36 -12.50 19.93 -19.78
N VAL A 37 -13.11 20.52 -20.80
CA VAL A 37 -12.62 21.75 -21.43
C VAL A 37 -13.77 22.74 -21.57
N CYS A 38 -13.52 24.02 -21.32
CA CYS A 38 -14.38 25.13 -21.72
C CYS A 38 -13.72 25.98 -22.81
N VAL A 39 -14.52 26.54 -23.72
CA VAL A 39 -14.04 27.48 -24.74
C VAL A 39 -14.24 28.91 -24.24
N TYR A 40 -13.16 29.68 -24.17
CA TYR A 40 -13.15 31.07 -23.72
C TYR A 40 -12.40 31.94 -24.72
N ASN A 41 -13.06 32.96 -25.29
CA ASN A 41 -12.51 33.88 -26.29
C ASN A 41 -11.85 33.18 -27.51
N GLY A 42 -12.36 32.01 -27.90
CA GLY A 42 -11.81 31.21 -29.01
C GLY A 42 -10.71 30.22 -28.59
N ASP A 43 -10.25 30.26 -27.33
CA ASP A 43 -9.26 29.34 -26.78
C ASP A 43 -9.90 28.20 -25.96
N THR A 44 -9.23 27.05 -25.96
CA THR A 44 -9.64 25.79 -25.31
C THR A 44 -8.93 25.66 -23.97
N ILE A 45 -9.64 25.93 -22.86
CA ILE A 45 -9.08 25.94 -21.50
C ILE A 45 -9.52 24.67 -20.75
N PRO A 46 -8.58 23.85 -20.25
CA PRO A 46 -8.94 22.72 -19.40
C PRO A 46 -9.56 23.21 -18.10
N TYR A 47 -10.68 22.60 -17.72
CA TYR A 47 -11.42 22.90 -16.50
C TYR A 47 -11.62 21.63 -15.69
N MET A 48 -11.32 21.71 -14.39
CA MET A 48 -11.63 20.67 -13.43
C MET A 48 -12.34 21.26 -12.22
N GLU A 49 -13.41 20.61 -11.79
CA GLU A 49 -14.05 20.89 -10.52
C GLU A 49 -13.17 20.33 -9.39
N LEU A 50 -12.65 21.22 -8.55
CA LEU A 50 -11.95 20.79 -7.35
C LEU A 50 -12.98 20.22 -6.37
N PRO A 51 -12.75 19.02 -5.81
CA PRO A 51 -13.64 18.51 -4.78
C PRO A 51 -13.61 19.44 -3.57
N THR A 52 -14.76 19.65 -2.94
CA THR A 52 -14.86 20.44 -1.72
C THR A 52 -13.97 19.84 -0.63
N VAL A 53 -12.98 20.61 -0.17
CA VAL A 53 -12.10 20.20 0.92
C VAL A 53 -12.62 20.74 2.24
N TYR A 54 -12.95 19.84 3.17
CA TYR A 54 -13.34 20.21 4.52
C TYR A 54 -12.11 20.54 5.37
N VAL A 55 -11.93 21.82 5.71
CA VAL A 55 -10.87 22.27 6.63
C VAL A 55 -11.45 22.36 8.04
N PHE A 56 -11.08 21.40 8.89
CA PHE A 56 -11.48 21.41 10.30
C PHE A 56 -10.51 22.26 11.13
N LYS A 57 -11.05 23.05 12.08
CA LYS A 57 -10.25 23.81 13.04
C LYS A 57 -9.42 22.85 13.91
N PRO A 58 -8.22 23.26 14.38
CA PRO A 58 -7.46 22.44 15.33
C PRO A 58 -8.29 22.19 16.60
N LEU A 59 -8.21 20.98 17.14
CA LEU A 59 -8.97 20.60 18.33
C LEU A 59 -8.51 21.44 19.53
N GLN A 60 -9.46 22.11 20.19
CA GLN A 60 -9.19 22.90 21.39
C GLN A 60 -9.60 22.08 22.62
N PHE A 61 -8.65 21.78 23.50
CA PHE A 61 -8.91 21.06 24.74
C PHE A 61 -9.09 22.04 25.90
N LYS A 62 -10.07 21.77 26.77
CA LYS A 62 -10.29 22.58 27.97
C LYS A 62 -9.10 22.52 28.93
N ASN A 63 -8.54 21.31 29.12
CA ASN A 63 -7.47 20.99 30.07
C ASN A 63 -6.50 19.96 29.49
N GLU A 64 -5.28 19.86 30.05
CA GLU A 64 -4.28 18.87 29.63
C GLU A 64 -4.75 17.41 29.82
N LYS A 65 -5.53 17.14 30.88
CA LYS A 65 -6.13 15.82 31.11
C LYS A 65 -7.00 15.36 29.94
N ALA A 66 -7.85 16.25 29.42
CA ALA A 66 -8.73 15.95 28.28
C ALA A 66 -7.91 15.66 27.00
N ARG A 67 -6.78 16.36 26.83
CA ARG A 67 -5.84 16.08 25.74
C ARG A 67 -5.24 14.67 25.85
N ARG A 68 -4.77 14.28 27.05
CA ARG A 68 -4.21 12.93 27.28
C ARG A 68 -5.24 11.82 27.04
N GLU A 69 -6.48 12.03 27.47
CA GLU A 69 -7.59 11.08 27.23
C GLU A 69 -7.89 10.93 25.74
N TYR A 70 -7.93 12.03 25.00
CA TYR A 70 -8.08 12.03 23.56
C TYR A 70 -6.91 11.32 22.84
N ASP A 71 -5.67 11.63 23.21
CA ASP A 71 -4.49 11.02 22.59
C ASP A 71 -4.46 9.51 22.84
N LYS A 72 -4.86 9.06 24.04
CA LYS A 72 -5.06 7.64 24.37
C LYS A 72 -6.11 7.02 23.47
N LEU A 73 -7.28 7.65 23.32
CA LEU A 73 -8.37 7.17 22.48
C LEU A 73 -7.92 7.04 21.02
N VAL A 74 -7.30 8.07 20.46
CA VAL A 74 -6.79 8.07 19.09
C VAL A 74 -5.78 6.94 18.89
N ARG A 75 -4.85 6.77 19.82
CA ARG A 75 -3.86 5.68 19.78
C ARG A 75 -4.53 4.31 19.81
N ASP A 76 -5.52 4.11 20.67
CA ASP A 76 -6.19 2.83 20.84
C ASP A 76 -7.05 2.50 19.61
N ILE A 77 -7.76 3.49 19.04
CA ILE A 77 -8.47 3.36 17.76
C ILE A 77 -7.47 3.04 16.64
N LYS A 78 -6.36 3.78 16.52
CA LYS A 78 -5.34 3.52 15.50
C LYS A 78 -4.74 2.11 15.59
N ARG A 79 -4.64 1.57 16.80
CA ARG A 79 -4.16 0.20 17.04
C ARG A 79 -5.21 -0.85 16.65
N VAL A 80 -6.46 -0.64 17.04
CA VAL A 80 -7.54 -1.64 16.87
C VAL A 80 -8.14 -1.61 15.47
N LEU A 81 -8.27 -0.44 14.84
CA LEU A 81 -8.91 -0.26 13.54
C LEU A 81 -8.35 -1.16 12.41
N PRO A 82 -7.03 -1.26 12.19
CA PRO A 82 -6.51 -2.14 11.13
C PRO A 82 -6.86 -3.61 11.39
N PHE A 83 -6.75 -4.05 12.64
CA PHE A 83 -7.12 -5.41 13.04
C PHE A 83 -8.63 -5.67 12.85
N SER A 84 -9.50 -4.72 13.24
CA SER A 84 -10.95 -4.86 13.05
C SER A 84 -11.35 -4.97 11.57
N LYS A 85 -10.65 -4.27 10.66
CA LYS A 85 -10.88 -4.40 9.21
C LYS A 85 -10.53 -5.80 8.72
N GLU A 86 -9.44 -6.37 9.22
CA GLU A 86 -9.01 -7.72 8.85
C GLU A 86 -9.99 -8.78 9.36
N VAL A 87 -10.39 -8.70 10.63
CA VAL A 87 -11.40 -9.60 11.21
C VAL A 87 -12.71 -9.54 10.43
N LYS A 88 -13.13 -8.34 9.99
CA LYS A 88 -14.30 -8.17 9.12
C LYS A 88 -14.14 -8.94 7.81
N ARG A 89 -12.97 -8.87 7.15
CA ARG A 89 -12.70 -9.59 5.90
C ARG A 89 -12.78 -11.10 6.12
N ILE A 90 -12.07 -11.61 7.13
CA ILE A 90 -12.07 -13.04 7.49
C ILE A 90 -13.50 -13.51 7.76
N LEU A 91 -14.30 -12.73 8.48
CA LEU A 91 -15.68 -13.09 8.78
C LEU A 91 -16.54 -13.25 7.51
N ILE A 92 -16.38 -12.36 6.53
CA ILE A 92 -17.11 -12.44 5.25
C ILE A 92 -16.70 -13.70 4.47
N GLU A 93 -15.40 -13.94 4.30
CA GLU A 93 -14.87 -15.13 3.62
C GLU A 93 -15.29 -16.42 4.32
N SER A 94 -15.23 -16.43 5.65
CA SER A 94 -15.64 -17.58 6.46
C SER A 94 -17.13 -17.85 6.34
N TYR A 95 -17.96 -16.80 6.22
CA TYR A 95 -19.40 -16.96 6.02
C TYR A 95 -19.71 -17.60 4.66
N GLU A 96 -19.00 -17.20 3.61
CA GLU A 96 -19.09 -17.83 2.28
C GLU A 96 -18.68 -19.31 2.36
N TYR A 97 -17.58 -19.62 3.04
CA TYR A 97 -17.10 -21.00 3.19
C TYR A 97 -18.04 -21.87 4.04
N ILE A 98 -18.53 -21.38 5.17
CA ILE A 98 -19.45 -22.11 6.07
C ILE A 98 -20.74 -22.53 5.36
N GLN A 99 -21.21 -21.73 4.40
CA GLN A 99 -22.40 -22.07 3.60
C GLN A 99 -22.18 -23.26 2.67
N THR A 100 -20.96 -23.53 2.24
CA THR A 100 -20.65 -24.68 1.38
C THR A 100 -20.56 -26.00 2.16
N LEU A 101 -20.39 -25.94 3.48
CA LEU A 101 -20.25 -27.12 4.32
C LEU A 101 -21.62 -27.77 4.62
N PRO A 102 -21.78 -29.08 4.41
CA PRO A 102 -23.05 -29.78 4.67
C PRO A 102 -23.30 -30.09 6.15
N ASP A 103 -22.23 -30.27 6.94
CA ASP A 103 -22.30 -30.80 8.32
C ASP A 103 -22.01 -29.74 9.40
N THR A 104 -22.80 -29.77 10.48
CA THR A 104 -22.73 -28.86 11.63
C THR A 104 -21.41 -28.99 12.40
N LYS A 105 -20.86 -30.21 12.54
CA LYS A 105 -19.59 -30.42 13.26
C LYS A 105 -18.42 -29.78 12.52
N SER A 106 -18.42 -29.89 11.20
CA SER A 106 -17.41 -29.28 10.32
C SER A 106 -17.44 -27.75 10.38
N LYS A 107 -18.65 -27.14 10.39
CA LYS A 107 -18.84 -25.69 10.60
C LYS A 107 -18.26 -25.24 11.93
N GLN A 108 -18.56 -25.96 13.01
CA GLN A 108 -18.10 -25.58 14.34
C GLN A 108 -16.59 -25.73 14.54
N LYS A 109 -15.96 -26.70 13.87
CA LYS A 109 -14.49 -26.84 13.85
C LYS A 109 -13.81 -25.64 13.18
N HIS A 110 -14.36 -25.17 12.06
CA HIS A 110 -13.84 -24.03 11.33
C HIS A 110 -13.97 -22.72 12.13
N ILE A 111 -15.14 -22.48 12.74
CA ILE A 111 -15.37 -21.32 13.62
C ILE A 111 -14.34 -21.30 14.77
N LYS A 112 -14.13 -22.42 15.45
CA LYS A 112 -13.13 -22.53 16.53
C LYS A 112 -11.70 -22.27 16.07
N ALA A 113 -11.35 -22.67 14.85
CA ALA A 113 -10.03 -22.41 14.26
C ALA A 113 -9.83 -20.90 14.00
N ILE A 114 -10.86 -20.22 13.47
CA ILE A 114 -10.85 -18.78 13.25
C ILE A 114 -10.77 -18.02 14.56
N GLU A 115 -11.59 -18.37 15.55
CA GLU A 115 -11.55 -17.76 16.89
C GLU A 115 -10.16 -17.84 17.51
N LYS A 116 -9.49 -19.00 17.37
CA LYS A 116 -8.11 -19.19 17.82
C LYS A 116 -7.12 -18.32 17.05
N GLY A 117 -7.28 -18.19 15.73
CA GLY A 117 -6.45 -17.35 14.87
C GLY A 117 -6.59 -15.85 15.17
N VAL A 118 -7.83 -15.38 15.32
CA VAL A 118 -8.16 -13.98 15.64
C VAL A 118 -7.67 -13.59 17.03
N LYS A 119 -7.72 -14.51 18.01
CA LYS A 119 -7.25 -14.25 19.38
C LYS A 119 -5.72 -14.20 19.51
N ALA A 120 -4.96 -14.70 18.54
CA ALA A 120 -3.50 -14.73 18.60
C ALA A 120 -2.92 -13.32 18.28
N PRO A 121 -2.21 -12.67 19.22
CA PRO A 121 -1.85 -11.25 19.13
C PRO A 121 -0.63 -10.95 18.21
N LYS A 122 -0.27 -11.83 17.27
CA LYS A 122 1.00 -11.79 16.53
C LYS A 122 0.92 -11.41 15.05
N THR A 123 -0.08 -10.61 14.66
CA THR A 123 -0.13 -10.05 13.28
C THR A 123 -0.18 -8.52 13.33
N THR A 124 0.84 -7.92 13.95
CA THR A 124 1.14 -6.47 13.77
C THR A 124 2.16 -6.24 12.66
N THR A 125 2.81 -7.29 12.18
CA THR A 125 3.69 -7.21 11.02
C THR A 125 2.87 -7.65 9.81
N LEU A 126 2.98 -6.93 8.68
CA LEU A 126 2.32 -7.20 7.40
C LEU A 126 0.90 -6.62 7.20
N ILE A 127 0.64 -5.41 7.69
CA ILE A 127 -0.34 -4.54 6.97
C ILE A 127 0.33 -4.02 5.70
N SER A 128 0.16 -4.78 4.61
CA SER A 128 0.38 -4.31 3.24
C SER A 128 -0.88 -3.54 2.82
N ASP A 129 -0.90 -2.25 3.13
CA ASP A 129 -1.87 -1.32 2.55
C ASP A 129 -1.26 -0.79 1.25
N ASN A 130 -1.81 -1.20 0.10
CA ASN A 130 -1.49 -0.67 -1.24
C ASN A 130 -0.01 -0.39 -1.52
N GLY A 131 0.87 -1.39 -1.34
CA GLY A 131 2.27 -1.32 -1.76
C GLY A 131 3.11 -0.24 -1.06
N LYS A 132 2.65 0.36 0.04
CA LYS A 132 3.44 1.30 0.84
C LYS A 132 3.48 0.86 2.29
N THR A 133 4.56 0.19 2.65
CA THR A 133 4.93 -0.05 4.06
C THR A 133 5.23 1.29 4.73
N LYS A 134 4.26 1.88 5.42
CA LYS A 134 4.52 2.98 6.34
C LYS A 134 4.90 2.40 7.69
N ASN A 135 6.17 2.60 8.07
CA ASN A 135 6.66 2.35 9.41
C ASN A 135 5.96 3.32 10.37
N TYR A 136 4.90 2.88 11.03
CA TYR A 136 4.49 3.51 12.28
C TYR A 136 5.44 2.99 13.37
N ARG A 137 6.60 3.62 13.48
CA ARG A 137 7.52 3.38 14.59
C ARG A 137 6.77 3.79 15.86
N LEU A 138 6.57 2.82 16.76
CA LEU A 138 6.03 3.04 18.10
C LEU A 138 6.97 3.95 18.90
#